data_AF-A0A177ICZ0-F1
#
_entry.id   AF-A0A177ICZ0-F1
#
_cell.length_a   1.000
_cell.length_b   1.000
_cell.length_c   1.000
_cell.angle_alpha   90.00
_cell.angle_beta   90.00
_cell.angle_gamma   90.00
#
_symmetry.space_group_name_H-M   'P 1'
#
loop_
_entity.id
_entity.type
_entity.pdbx_description
1 polymer ?
#
loop_
_entity_poly.entity_id
_entity_poly.type
_entity_poly.pdbx_seq_one_letter_code
_entity_poly.pdbx_strand_id
1 'polypeptide(L)'
;MRIILLLCEIFSLTVASVAFVMAFNELHGARLSLEAGSDPSEAFRLIDQAHSMLTVAAILGGIFLVLFIIRLVRYSAEALERKRAIAV
;
A
#
# COMPACT_ATOMS: atom_id res chain seq x y z
N MET A 1 10.94 -1.24 -20.63
CA MET A 1 9.76 -1.66 -19.83
C MET A 1 10.10 -2.14 -18.42
N ARG A 2 11.10 -3.01 -18.19
CA ARG A 2 11.44 -3.53 -16.84
C ARG A 2 11.68 -2.45 -15.78
N ILE A 3 12.44 -1.39 -16.11
CA ILE A 3 12.75 -0.28 -15.17
C ILE A 3 11.50 0.55 -14.85
N ILE A 4 10.65 0.82 -15.85
CA ILE A 4 9.43 1.60 -15.67
C ILE A 4 8.46 0.87 -14.72
N LEU A 5 8.29 -0.44 -14.90
CA LEU A 5 7.46 -1.26 -14.01
C LEU A 5 8.00 -1.29 -12.57
N LEU A 6 9.32 -1.40 -12.42
CA LEU A 6 9.97 -1.34 -11.11
C LEU A 6 9.75 0.02 -10.41
N LEU A 7 9.88 1.12 -11.16
CA LEU A 7 9.62 2.46 -10.64
C LEU A 7 8.16 2.62 -10.23
N CYS A 8 7.21 2.11 -11.03
CA CYS A 8 5.79 2.11 -10.68
C CYS A 8 5.50 1.27 -9.43
N GLU A 9 6.12 0.11 -9.26
CA GLU A 9 6.03 -0.71 -8.03
C GLU A 9 6.53 0.08 -6.81
N ILE A 10 7.73 0.64 -6.89
CA ILE A 10 8.32 1.38 -5.76
C ILE A 10 7.46 2.59 -5.43
N PHE A 11 7.03 3.35 -6.43
CA PHE A 11 6.20 4.53 -6.23
C PHE A 11 4.86 4.18 -5.59
N SER A 12 4.15 3.17 -6.12
CA SER A 12 2.87 2.72 -5.54
C SER A 12 3.03 2.22 -4.11
N LEU A 13 4.10 1.48 -3.81
CA LEU A 13 4.41 1.03 -2.45
C LEU A 13 4.69 2.20 -1.51
N THR A 14 5.50 3.17 -1.93
CA THR A 14 5.82 4.34 -1.11
C THR A 14 4.56 5.16 -0.80
N VAL A 15 3.75 5.47 -1.81
CA VAL A 15 2.53 6.26 -1.60
C VAL A 15 1.53 5.50 -0.74
N ALA A 16 1.34 4.20 -0.96
CA ALA A 16 0.48 3.39 -0.11
C ALA A 16 0.96 3.37 1.36
N SER A 17 2.27 3.26 1.58
CA SER A 17 2.86 3.27 2.93
C SER A 17 2.66 4.61 3.64
N VAL A 18 2.91 5.73 2.95
CA VAL A 18 2.72 7.07 3.52
C VAL A 18 1.25 7.33 3.83
N ALA A 19 0.35 7.01 2.90
CA ALA A 19 -1.09 7.17 3.11
C ALA A 19 -1.60 6.33 4.28
N PHE A 20 -1.06 5.12 4.45
CA PHE A 20 -1.39 4.25 5.59
C PHE A 20 -0.93 4.85 6.92
N VAL A 21 0.32 5.33 7.02
CA VAL A 21 0.83 5.97 8.24
C VAL A 21 0.03 7.23 8.58
N MET A 22 -0.25 8.07 7.59
CA MET A 22 -1.05 9.29 7.80
C MET A 22 -2.45 8.95 8.31
N ALA A 23 -3.14 7.98 7.71
CA ALA A 23 -4.46 7.57 8.17
C ALA A 23 -4.46 7.05 9.61
N PHE A 24 -3.42 6.30 10.00
CA PHE A 24 -3.26 5.84 11.39
C PHE A 24 -3.07 7.00 12.36
N ASN A 25 -2.32 8.02 11.96
CA ASN A 25 -2.13 9.22 12.78
C ASN A 25 -3.45 9.99 12.96
N GLU A 26 -4.24 10.13 11.90
CA GLU A 26 -5.57 10.78 11.96
C GLU A 26 -6.54 9.98 12.85
N LEU A 27 -6.56 8.64 12.74
CA LEU A 27 -7.35 7.77 13.63
C LEU A 27 -6.91 7.89 15.09
N HIS A 28 -5.60 8.00 15.33
CA HIS A 28 -5.08 8.21 16.67
C HIS A 28 -5.52 9.55 17.24
N GLY A 29 -5.45 10.63 16.44
CA GLY A 29 -5.98 11.94 16.81
C GLY A 29 -7.48 11.92 17.11
N ALA A 30 -8.27 11.25 16.26
CA ALA A 30 -9.70 11.10 16.46
C ALA A 30 -10.03 10.43 17.80
N ARG A 31 -9.28 9.37 18.13
CA ARG A 31 -9.43 8.67 19.40
C ARG A 31 -9.11 9.59 20.59
N LEU A 32 -8.02 10.35 20.52
CA LEU A 32 -7.65 11.28 21.58
C LEU A 32 -8.71 12.39 21.78
N SER A 33 -9.28 12.92 20.70
CA SER A 33 -10.38 13.90 20.79
C SER A 33 -11.61 13.31 21.48
N LEU A 34 -12.00 12.07 21.13
CA LEU A 34 -13.11 11.39 21.80
C LEU A 34 -12.83 11.12 23.28
N GLU A 35 -11.60 10.72 23.63
CA GLU A 35 -11.19 10.46 25.02
C GLU A 35 -11.10 11.76 25.85
N ALA A 36 -10.72 12.88 25.22
CA ALA A 36 -10.65 14.20 25.87
C ALA A 36 -12.04 14.81 26.16
N GLY A 37 -13.13 14.19 25.67
CA GLY A 37 -14.48 14.73 25.79
C GLY A 37 -14.68 16.02 24.97
N SER A 38 -13.86 16.26 23.95
CA SER A 38 -14.03 17.38 23.03
C SER A 38 -15.21 17.15 22.08
N ASP A 39 -15.58 18.18 21.32
CA ASP A 39 -16.68 18.12 20.37
C ASP A 39 -16.49 16.94 19.38
N PRO A 40 -17.44 15.98 19.32
CA PRO A 40 -17.34 14.81 18.45
C PRO A 40 -17.21 15.17 16.96
N SER A 41 -17.58 16.39 16.57
CA SER A 41 -17.41 16.89 15.20
C SER A 41 -15.96 16.79 14.69
N GLU A 42 -14.98 17.06 15.56
CA GLU A 42 -13.56 17.01 15.20
C GLU A 42 -13.10 15.56 15.01
N ALA A 43 -13.52 14.64 15.88
CA ALA A 43 -13.21 13.23 15.76
C ALA A 43 -13.80 12.63 14.47
N PHE A 44 -15.04 12.97 14.12
CA PHE A 44 -15.65 12.52 12.86
C PHE A 44 -14.89 13.03 11.63
N ARG A 45 -14.47 14.31 11.65
CA ARG A 45 -13.66 14.88 10.55
C ARG A 45 -12.34 14.12 10.36
N LEU A 46 -11.66 13.78 11.45
CA LEU A 46 -10.40 13.02 11.42
C LEU A 46 -10.62 11.58 10.92
N ILE A 47 -11.73 10.95 11.31
CA ILE A 47 -12.11 9.61 10.81
C ILE A 47 -12.38 9.62 9.30
N ASP A 48 -13.13 10.62 8.79
CA ASP A 48 -13.40 10.74 7.35
C ASP A 48 -12.10 10.96 6.55
N GLN A 49 -11.20 11.80 7.07
CA GLN A 49 -9.90 12.04 6.46
C GLN A 49 -9.04 10.75 6.44
N ALA A 50 -9.02 10.00 7.55
CA ALA A 50 -8.34 8.71 7.62
C ALA A 50 -8.94 7.69 6.64
N HIS A 51 -10.26 7.66 6.50
CA HIS A 51 -10.95 6.74 5.58
C HIS A 51 -10.57 7.01 4.11
N SER A 52 -10.53 8.29 3.72
CA SER A 52 -10.07 8.68 2.38
C SER A 52 -8.62 8.25 2.14
N MET A 53 -7.73 8.47 3.11
CA MET A 53 -6.32 8.06 3.02
C MET A 53 -6.15 6.54 2.96
N LEU A 54 -6.91 5.77 3.75
CA LEU A 54 -6.93 4.31 3.69
C LEU A 54 -7.45 3.80 2.34
N THR A 55 -8.42 4.48 1.74
CA THR A 55 -8.94 4.12 0.42
C THR A 55 -7.84 4.27 -0.64
N VAL A 56 -7.10 5.39 -0.62
CA VAL A 56 -5.95 5.60 -1.50
C VAL A 56 -4.87 4.54 -1.26
N ALA A 57 -4.56 4.22 0.00
CA ALA A 57 -3.60 3.19 0.36
C ALA A 57 -4.03 1.80 -0.15
N ALA A 58 -5.31 1.46 -0.05
CA ALA A 58 -5.86 0.18 -0.51
C ALA A 58 -5.78 0.05 -2.05
N ILE A 59 -6.13 1.10 -2.78
CA ILE A 59 -6.06 1.10 -4.26
C ILE A 59 -4.61 0.96 -4.71
N LEU A 60 -3.70 1.79 -4.20
CA LEU A 60 -2.30 1.79 -4.62
C LEU A 60 -1.57 0.53 -4.14
N GLY A 61 -1.86 0.06 -2.93
CA GLY A 61 -1.36 -1.22 -2.41
C GLY A 61 -1.85 -2.41 -3.24
N GLY A 62 -3.11 -2.38 -3.70
CA GLY A 62 -3.66 -3.39 -4.60
C GLY A 62 -2.95 -3.40 -5.97
N ILE A 63 -2.71 -2.22 -6.55
CA ILE A 63 -1.95 -2.10 -7.80
C ILE A 63 -0.52 -2.65 -7.63
N PHE A 64 0.16 -2.27 -6.54
CA PHE A 64 1.48 -2.81 -6.20
C PHE A 64 1.45 -4.34 -6.11
N LEU A 65 0.48 -4.91 -5.39
CA LEU A 65 0.37 -6.35 -5.19
C LEU A 65 0.21 -7.11 -6.51
N VAL A 66 -0.63 -6.60 -7.42
CA VAL A 66 -0.82 -7.21 -8.75
C VAL A 66 0.47 -7.17 -9.57
N LEU A 67 1.15 -6.01 -9.62
CA LEU A 67 2.43 -5.88 -10.33
C LEU A 67 3.49 -6.82 -9.75
N PHE A 68 3.56 -6.89 -8.42
CA PHE A 68 4.48 -7.75 -7.69
C PHE A 68 4.24 -9.23 -8.00
N ILE A 69 2.99 -9.68 -8.00
CA ILE A 69 2.64 -11.08 -8.34
C ILE A 69 3.04 -11.40 -9.77
N ILE A 70 2.71 -10.53 -10.75
CA ILE A 70 3.09 -10.74 -12.15
C ILE A 70 4.61 -10.88 -12.28
N ARG A 71 5.37 -10.02 -11.58
CA ARG A 71 6.82 -10.08 -11.56
C ARG A 71 7.35 -11.36 -10.93
N LEU A 72 6.76 -11.79 -9.82
CA LEU A 72 7.14 -13.01 -9.09
C LEU A 72 6.92 -14.25 -9.97
N VAL A 73 5.77 -14.36 -10.63
CA VAL A 73 5.46 -15.48 -11.55
C VAL A 73 6.46 -15.52 -12.70
N ARG A 74 6.77 -14.39 -13.33
CA ARG A 74 7.78 -14.32 -14.40
C ARG A 74 9.15 -14.76 -13.92
N TYR A 75 9.56 -14.32 -12.74
CA TYR A 75 10.86 -14.69 -12.16
C TYR A 75 10.92 -16.19 -11.84
N SER A 76 9.86 -16.76 -11.28
CA SER A 76 9.76 -18.19 -11.00
C SER A 76 9.79 -19.04 -12.28
N ALA A 77 9.12 -18.60 -13.34
CA ALA A 77 9.16 -19.27 -14.65
C ALA A 77 10.57 -19.26 -15.26
N GLU A 78 11.23 -18.09 -15.30
CA GLU A 78 12.61 -17.95 -15.77
C GLU A 78 13.61 -18.79 -14.94
N ALA A 79 13.39 -18.89 -13.62
CA ALA A 79 14.22 -19.71 -12.73
C ALA A 79 14.02 -21.21 -12.96
N LEU A 80 12.79 -21.64 -13.26
CA LEU A 80 12.47 -23.03 -13.57
C LEU A 80 13.10 -23.48 -14.90
N GLU A 81 13.06 -22.62 -15.92
CA GLU A 81 13.70 -22.88 -17.22
C GLU A 81 15.22 -23.02 -17.08
N ARG A 82 15.89 -22.14 -16.31
CA ARG A 82 17.33 -22.27 -16.05
C ARG A 82 17.69 -23.58 -15.35
N LYS A 83 16.88 -24.01 -14.37
CA LYS A 83 17.10 -25.29 -13.68
C LYS A 83 16.96 -26.47 -14.63
N ARG A 84 16.00 -26.45 -15.56
CA ARG A 84 15.87 -27.49 -16.60
C ARG A 84 17.05 -27.49 -17.57
N ALA A 85 17.53 -26.32 -17.98
CA ALA A 85 18.64 -26.21 -18.93
C ALA A 85 20.01 -26.68 -18.36
N ILE A 86 20.18 -26.67 -17.03
CA ILE A 86 21.41 -27.16 -16.35
C ILE A 86 21.32 -28.68 -16.07
N ALA A 87 20.12 -29.25 -16.10
CA ALA A 87 19.89 -30.67 -15.83
C ALA A 87 19.96 -31.58 -17.07
N VAL A 88 20.18 -30.98 -18.25
CA VAL A 88 20.42 -31.65 -19.55
C VAL A 88 21.88 -31.47 -19.92
#